data_AF-A0A7J7RPR1-F1
#
_entry.id   AF-A0A7J7RPR1-F1
#
_cell.length_a   1.000
_cell.length_b   1.000
_cell.length_c   1.000
_cell.angle_alpha   90.00
_cell.angle_beta   90.00
_cell.angle_gamma   90.00
#
_symmetry.space_group_name_H-M   'P 1'
#
loop_
_entity.id
_entity.type
_entity.pdbx_description
1 polymer ?
#
loop_
_entity_poly.entity_id
_entity_poly.type
_entity_poly.pdbx_seq_one_letter_code
_entity_poly.pdbx_strand_id
1 'polypeptide(L)'
;MKPPSPEYQSPDTQQDGGEEEAVQAQQAQQAVAVAEPSTSDCVRIEPDTTAPSTSHETIDLLVQILRNCLRYFLPPSFPISKKELSAMNSDELISFPLKEYFKQYEVGLQNLCHSYQSRADSRAKASEESLRTSERKLRETEEKLQKLRTNIVALLQKVQEDIDINTDDELDAYIEDLITKGD
;
A
#
# COMPACT_ATOMS: atom_id res chain seq x y z
N MET A 1 18.24 13.10 16.08
CA MET A 1 17.14 12.58 16.94
C MET A 1 16.08 11.98 16.04
N LYS A 2 15.86 10.67 16.12
CA LYS A 2 14.86 9.93 15.32
C LYS A 2 13.65 9.64 16.20
N PRO A 3 12.40 9.90 15.78
CA PRO A 3 11.24 9.55 16.59
C PRO A 3 11.01 8.03 16.58
N PRO A 4 10.48 7.45 17.68
CA PRO A 4 10.21 6.03 17.76
C PRO A 4 9.03 5.63 16.87
N SER A 5 9.08 4.43 16.28
CA SER A 5 7.99 3.84 15.50
C SER A 5 7.02 3.08 16.41
N PRO A 6 5.71 3.05 16.13
CA PRO A 6 4.73 2.33 16.93
C PRO A 6 4.81 0.81 16.70
N GLU A 7 4.72 0.06 17.79
CA GLU A 7 4.66 -1.40 17.81
C GLU A 7 3.33 -1.90 17.22
N TYR A 8 3.40 -2.85 16.28
CA TYR A 8 2.25 -3.56 15.74
C TYR A 8 1.86 -4.69 16.69
N GLN A 9 0.63 -4.69 17.18
CA GLN A 9 0.03 -5.81 17.89
C GLN A 9 -0.91 -6.54 16.91
N SER A 10 -0.62 -7.80 16.59
CA SER A 10 -1.47 -8.65 15.74
C SER A 10 -2.47 -9.42 16.62
N PRO A 11 -3.74 -9.59 16.21
CA PRO A 11 -4.69 -10.40 16.98
C PRO A 11 -4.48 -11.90 16.71
N ASP A 12 -4.22 -12.66 17.77
CA ASP A 12 -4.25 -14.11 17.77
C ASP A 12 -5.68 -14.63 17.56
N THR A 13 -5.79 -15.64 16.69
CA THR A 13 -7.00 -16.40 16.42
C THR A 13 -7.07 -17.54 17.44
N GLN A 14 -8.11 -17.59 18.27
CA GLN A 14 -8.52 -18.82 18.94
C GLN A 14 -9.93 -19.21 18.51
N GLN A 15 -9.99 -20.43 17.99
CA GLN A 15 -11.13 -21.16 17.46
C GLN A 15 -11.47 -22.25 18.49
N ASP A 16 -12.67 -22.18 19.07
CA ASP A 16 -13.35 -23.23 19.85
C ASP A 16 -14.80 -22.72 20.00
N GLY A 17 -15.92 -23.38 19.69
CA GLY A 17 -16.26 -24.73 19.22
C GLY A 17 -17.80 -24.82 19.33
N GLY A 18 -18.48 -25.46 18.36
CA GLY A 18 -19.94 -25.74 18.34
C GLY A 18 -20.81 -24.54 17.95
N GLU A 19 -21.87 -24.63 17.13
CA GLU A 19 -22.84 -25.71 16.93
C GLU A 19 -23.33 -25.73 15.46
N GLU A 20 -23.55 -26.93 14.93
CA GLU A 20 -24.12 -27.19 13.61
C GLU A 20 -25.65 -27.13 13.68
N GLU A 21 -26.29 -26.27 12.89
CA GLU A 21 -27.74 -26.32 12.64
C GLU A 21 -28.00 -26.93 11.26
N ALA A 22 -28.74 -28.04 11.27
CA ALA A 22 -29.07 -28.87 10.13
C ALA A 22 -30.05 -28.19 9.17
N VAL A 23 -29.67 -28.12 7.89
CA VAL A 23 -30.55 -27.69 6.79
C VAL A 23 -30.72 -28.85 5.81
N GLN A 24 -31.87 -29.51 5.88
CA GLN A 24 -32.47 -30.38 4.86
C GLN A 24 -33.99 -30.28 5.08
N ALA A 25 -34.90 -30.24 4.10
CA ALA A 25 -34.88 -30.20 2.66
C ALA A 25 -36.33 -29.89 2.19
N GLN A 26 -36.51 -29.82 0.87
CA GLN A 26 -37.74 -30.10 0.09
C GLN A 26 -38.48 -28.92 -0.57
N GLN A 27 -38.16 -28.76 -1.86
CA GLN A 27 -39.08 -28.38 -2.93
C GLN A 27 -39.94 -29.60 -3.35
N ALA A 28 -41.21 -29.38 -3.72
CA ALA A 28 -41.81 -29.75 -5.02
C ALA A 28 -43.36 -29.90 -5.00
N GLN A 29 -43.99 -29.23 -5.98
CA GLN A 29 -45.14 -29.65 -6.82
C GLN A 29 -46.60 -29.61 -6.29
N GLN A 30 -47.31 -28.56 -6.73
CA GLN A 30 -48.44 -28.54 -7.68
C GLN A 30 -49.53 -29.63 -7.63
N ALA A 31 -50.78 -29.21 -7.38
CA ALA A 31 -51.99 -29.83 -7.95
C ALA A 31 -53.12 -28.80 -8.10
N VAL A 32 -53.72 -28.76 -9.29
CA VAL A 32 -54.86 -27.94 -9.70
C VAL A 32 -56.15 -28.72 -9.44
N ALA A 33 -57.16 -28.13 -8.80
CA ALA A 33 -58.54 -28.57 -8.93
C ALA A 33 -59.52 -27.42 -8.64
N VAL A 34 -60.50 -27.33 -9.52
CA VAL A 34 -61.50 -26.28 -9.74
C VAL A 34 -62.73 -26.51 -8.86
N ALA A 35 -63.21 -25.48 -8.15
CA ALA A 35 -64.65 -25.25 -7.86
C ALA A 35 -64.85 -23.94 -7.08
N GLU A 36 -65.36 -22.91 -7.74
CA GLU A 36 -66.27 -21.91 -7.15
C GLU A 36 -67.71 -22.35 -7.49
N PRO A 37 -68.80 -21.91 -6.79
CA PRO A 37 -68.97 -20.59 -6.16
C PRO A 37 -69.70 -20.59 -4.79
N SER A 38 -69.40 -19.61 -3.93
CA SER A 38 -70.30 -19.23 -2.84
C SER A 38 -70.22 -17.73 -2.59
N THR A 39 -71.31 -17.04 -2.93
CA THR A 39 -71.57 -15.64 -2.66
C THR A 39 -71.56 -15.39 -1.15
N SER A 40 -70.59 -14.63 -0.67
CA SER A 40 -70.68 -13.98 0.63
C SER A 40 -70.21 -12.55 0.47
N ASP A 41 -71.13 -11.63 0.78
CA ASP A 41 -70.96 -10.19 0.83
C ASP A 41 -69.59 -9.78 1.37
N CYS A 42 -68.79 -9.09 0.55
CA CYS A 42 -67.60 -8.39 1.02
C CYS A 42 -67.83 -6.89 0.84
N VAL A 43 -68.06 -6.28 2.00
CA VAL A 43 -68.10 -4.85 2.29
C VAL A 43 -67.01 -4.10 1.51
N ARG A 44 -67.34 -2.90 1.03
CA ARG A 44 -66.38 -1.93 0.50
C ARG A 44 -65.15 -1.86 1.40
N ILE A 45 -64.04 -2.40 0.94
CA ILE A 45 -62.72 -2.17 1.54
C ILE A 45 -62.34 -0.75 1.13
N GLU A 46 -62.63 0.20 2.01
CA GLU A 46 -61.88 1.44 2.05
C GLU A 46 -60.38 1.09 2.11
N PRO A 47 -59.51 1.69 1.29
CA PRO A 47 -58.09 1.39 1.35
C PRO A 47 -57.58 1.73 2.74
N ASP A 48 -57.24 0.69 3.49
CA ASP A 48 -56.68 0.77 4.83
C ASP A 48 -55.32 1.46 4.78
N THR A 49 -55.28 2.74 5.20
CA THR A 49 -54.07 3.56 5.28
C THR A 49 -53.27 3.27 6.57
N THR A 50 -53.17 2.01 6.99
CA THR A 50 -52.41 1.60 8.20
C THR A 50 -51.09 0.87 7.88
N ALA A 51 -50.52 1.09 6.69
CA ALA A 51 -49.09 0.84 6.53
C ALA A 51 -48.35 1.67 7.61
N PRO A 52 -47.57 1.07 8.52
CA PRO A 52 -46.80 1.84 9.49
C PRO A 52 -45.92 2.76 8.67
N SER A 53 -46.07 4.07 8.87
CA SER A 53 -45.06 5.01 8.43
C SER A 53 -43.72 4.47 8.90
N THR A 54 -42.76 4.34 7.98
CA THR A 54 -41.37 4.05 8.34
C THR A 54 -41.02 4.94 9.54
N SER A 55 -40.73 4.33 10.69
CA SER A 55 -40.73 5.06 11.96
C SER A 55 -39.74 6.21 11.88
N HIS A 56 -40.15 7.41 12.29
CA HIS A 56 -39.33 8.61 12.30
C HIS A 56 -37.96 8.34 12.97
N GLU A 57 -37.98 7.51 14.02
CA GLU A 57 -36.78 7.01 14.71
C GLU A 57 -35.80 6.24 13.82
N THR A 58 -36.29 5.41 12.90
CA THR A 58 -35.43 4.67 11.94
C THR A 58 -34.76 5.63 10.96
N ILE A 59 -35.48 6.66 10.52
CA ILE A 59 -34.95 7.70 9.63
C ILE A 59 -33.88 8.51 10.36
N ASP A 60 -34.14 8.93 11.60
CA ASP A 60 -33.19 9.67 12.43
C ASP A 60 -31.90 8.86 12.66
N LEU A 61 -32.04 7.55 12.92
CA LEU A 61 -30.91 6.64 13.05
C LEU A 61 -30.09 6.56 11.76
N LEU A 62 -30.75 6.43 10.59
CA LEU A 62 -30.07 6.37 9.31
C LEU A 62 -29.32 7.67 8.99
N VAL A 63 -29.94 8.83 9.25
CA VAL A 63 -29.31 10.15 9.11
C VAL A 63 -28.08 10.25 10.04
N GLN A 64 -28.17 9.74 11.26
CA GLN A 64 -27.04 9.71 12.19
C GLN A 64 -25.90 8.79 11.71
N ILE A 65 -26.22 7.60 11.22
CA ILE A 65 -25.25 6.66 10.65
C ILE A 65 -24.54 7.29 9.45
N LEU A 66 -25.29 7.89 8.52
CA LEU A 66 -24.73 8.51 7.33
C LEU A 66 -23.81 9.69 7.69
N ARG A 67 -24.21 10.57 8.63
CA ARG A 67 -23.34 11.64 9.15
C ARG A 67 -22.05 11.10 9.74
N ASN A 68 -22.14 10.02 10.51
CA ASN A 68 -20.96 9.36 11.07
C ASN A 68 -20.04 8.83 9.95
N CYS A 69 -20.58 8.09 8.97
CA CYS A 69 -19.80 7.58 7.84
C CYS A 69 -19.07 8.70 7.09
N LEU A 70 -19.78 9.76 6.70
CA LEU A 70 -19.20 10.88 5.98
C LEU A 70 -18.13 11.63 6.80
N ARG A 71 -18.27 11.64 8.13
CA ARG A 71 -17.31 12.26 9.04
C ARG A 71 -16.03 11.45 9.20
N TYR A 72 -16.11 10.12 9.16
CA TYR A 72 -14.94 9.24 9.23
C TYR A 72 -14.10 9.28 7.95
N PHE A 73 -14.75 9.32 6.79
CA PHE A 73 -14.09 9.29 5.49
C PHE A 73 -13.90 10.67 4.85
N LEU A 74 -14.00 11.75 5.64
CA LEU A 74 -13.99 13.12 5.13
C LEU A 74 -12.67 13.44 4.39
N PRO A 75 -12.70 13.77 3.09
CA PRO A 75 -11.50 14.13 2.36
C PRO A 75 -10.88 15.42 2.93
N PRO A 76 -9.54 15.53 3.04
CA PRO A 76 -8.88 16.69 3.63
C PRO A 76 -9.15 18.01 2.91
N SER A 77 -9.39 17.94 1.60
CA SER A 77 -9.63 19.09 0.71
C SER A 77 -11.12 19.32 0.41
N PHE A 78 -12.02 18.61 1.10
CA PHE A 78 -13.45 18.75 0.85
C PHE A 78 -13.96 20.10 1.37
N PRO A 79 -14.84 20.81 0.64
CA PRO A 79 -15.28 22.15 1.01
C PRO A 79 -16.08 22.20 2.31
N ILE A 80 -16.79 21.12 2.65
CA ILE A 80 -17.62 21.05 3.87
C ILE A 80 -16.75 20.58 5.04
N SER A 81 -16.75 21.38 6.10
CA SER A 81 -15.93 21.07 7.29
C SER A 81 -16.55 19.95 8.13
N LYS A 82 -15.72 19.30 8.96
CA LYS A 82 -16.18 18.26 9.91
C LYS A 82 -17.26 18.76 10.87
N LYS A 83 -17.20 20.04 11.25
CA LYS A 83 -18.17 20.68 12.16
C LYS A 83 -19.50 20.91 11.45
N GLU A 84 -19.45 21.45 10.23
CA GLU A 84 -20.61 21.71 9.38
C GLU A 84 -21.36 20.42 9.05
N LEU A 85 -20.66 19.36 8.66
CA LEU A 85 -21.24 18.04 8.44
C LEU A 85 -21.96 17.46 9.67
N SER A 86 -21.54 17.86 10.89
CA SER A 86 -22.15 17.37 12.13
C SER A 86 -23.38 18.19 12.55
N ALA A 87 -23.48 19.43 12.09
CA ALA A 87 -24.63 20.31 12.32
C ALA A 87 -25.71 20.15 11.25
N MET A 88 -25.38 19.49 10.13
CA MET A 88 -26.22 19.35 8.96
C MET A 88 -27.53 18.61 9.25
N ASN A 89 -28.67 19.14 8.82
CA ASN A 89 -29.99 18.51 9.00
C ASN A 89 -30.27 17.43 7.93
N SER A 90 -31.41 16.74 8.01
CA SER A 90 -31.77 15.68 7.05
C SER A 90 -31.88 16.16 5.61
N ASP A 91 -32.44 17.35 5.38
CA ASP A 91 -32.67 17.90 4.03
C ASP A 91 -31.35 18.34 3.37
N GLU A 92 -30.46 18.95 4.16
CA GLU A 92 -29.10 19.27 3.75
C GLU A 92 -28.29 18.00 3.45
N LEU A 93 -28.50 16.93 4.21
CA LEU A 93 -27.84 15.64 3.98
C LEU A 93 -28.33 14.96 2.70
N ILE A 94 -29.61 15.12 2.34
CA ILE A 94 -30.17 14.61 1.06
C ILE A 94 -29.54 15.32 -0.13
N SER A 95 -29.29 16.63 -0.01
CA SER A 95 -28.63 17.43 -1.05
C SER A 95 -27.10 17.36 -1.02
N PHE A 96 -26.52 16.57 -0.11
CA PHE A 96 -25.09 16.42 0.03
C PHE A 96 -24.47 15.84 -1.27
N PRO A 97 -23.39 16.44 -1.81
CA PRO A 97 -22.81 16.03 -3.08
C PRO A 97 -21.96 14.76 -2.95
N LEU A 98 -22.60 13.63 -2.65
CA LEU A 98 -21.96 12.31 -2.41
C LEU A 98 -21.00 11.91 -3.53
N LYS A 99 -21.37 12.15 -4.79
CA LYS A 99 -20.54 11.78 -5.94
C LYS A 99 -19.19 12.50 -5.93
N GLU A 100 -19.19 13.81 -5.69
CA GLU A 100 -17.94 14.58 -5.65
C GLU A 100 -17.14 14.28 -4.38
N TYR A 101 -17.84 14.03 -3.26
CA TYR A 101 -17.21 13.58 -2.02
C TYR A 101 -16.38 12.30 -2.23
N PHE A 102 -16.97 11.26 -2.80
CA PHE A 102 -16.25 10.00 -3.04
C PHE A 102 -15.16 10.14 -4.09
N LYS A 103 -15.36 10.97 -5.11
CA LYS A 103 -14.32 11.28 -6.10
C LYS A 103 -13.10 11.93 -5.46
N GLN A 104 -13.29 12.91 -4.58
CA GLN A 104 -12.17 13.53 -3.86
C GLN A 104 -11.49 12.57 -2.89
N TYR A 105 -12.26 11.71 -2.22
CA TYR A 105 -11.73 10.65 -1.37
C TYR A 105 -10.83 9.69 -2.16
N GLU A 106 -11.31 9.20 -3.31
CA GLU A 106 -10.57 8.32 -4.21
C GLU A 106 -9.27 8.96 -4.69
N VAL A 107 -9.32 10.20 -5.17
CA VAL A 107 -8.13 10.95 -5.59
C VAL A 107 -7.14 11.11 -4.42
N GLY A 108 -7.64 11.38 -3.22
CA GLY A 108 -6.82 11.44 -2.01
C GLY A 108 -6.08 10.13 -1.70
N LEU A 109 -6.78 9.00 -1.79
CA LEU A 109 -6.18 7.68 -1.60
C LEU A 109 -5.16 7.33 -2.68
N GLN A 110 -5.51 7.58 -3.95
CA GLN A 110 -4.58 7.35 -5.06
C GLN A 110 -3.30 8.17 -4.87
N ASN A 111 -3.42 9.46 -4.54
CA ASN A 111 -2.27 10.32 -4.28
C ASN A 111 -1.42 9.81 -3.10
N LEU A 112 -2.06 9.31 -2.04
CA LEU A 112 -1.35 8.71 -0.92
C LEU A 112 -0.54 7.49 -1.37
N CYS A 113 -1.15 6.55 -2.10
CA CYS A 113 -0.46 5.38 -2.66
C CYS A 113 0.70 5.78 -3.57
N HIS A 114 0.46 6.69 -4.53
CA HIS A 114 1.50 7.20 -5.43
C HIS A 114 2.65 7.87 -4.68
N SER A 115 2.37 8.59 -3.59
CA SER A 115 3.42 9.24 -2.79
C SER A 115 4.34 8.22 -2.11
N TYR A 116 3.78 7.12 -1.57
CA TYR A 116 4.56 6.05 -0.96
C TYR A 116 5.36 5.28 -2.02
N GLN A 117 4.74 4.97 -3.16
CA GLN A 117 5.41 4.29 -4.27
C GLN A 117 6.57 5.12 -4.81
N SER A 118 6.33 6.39 -5.15
CA SER A 118 7.36 7.30 -5.65
C SER A 118 8.52 7.46 -4.65
N ARG A 119 8.22 7.56 -3.35
CA ARG A 119 9.25 7.63 -2.31
C ARG A 119 10.06 6.33 -2.19
N ALA A 120 9.39 5.18 -2.27
CA ALA A 120 10.05 3.88 -2.25
C ALA A 120 10.95 3.69 -3.47
N ASP A 121 10.45 3.99 -4.67
CA ASP A 121 11.19 3.90 -5.93
C ASP A 121 12.39 4.84 -5.95
N SER A 122 12.22 6.08 -5.50
CA SER A 122 13.31 7.05 -5.43
C SER A 122 14.42 6.58 -4.47
N ARG A 123 14.04 5.99 -3.33
CA ARG A 123 14.99 5.43 -2.37
C ARG A 123 15.71 4.21 -2.93
N ALA A 124 14.99 3.33 -3.63
CA ALA A 124 15.57 2.17 -4.28
C ALA A 124 16.61 2.58 -5.33
N LYS A 125 16.25 3.53 -6.22
CA LYS A 125 17.15 4.08 -7.24
C LYS A 125 18.41 4.70 -6.65
N ALA A 126 18.26 5.55 -5.63
CA ALA A 126 19.41 6.16 -4.97
C ALA A 126 20.33 5.12 -4.30
N SER A 127 19.75 4.07 -3.71
CA SER A 127 20.51 2.97 -3.13
C SER A 127 21.26 2.17 -4.20
N GLU A 128 20.61 1.87 -5.33
CA GLU A 128 21.22 1.13 -6.43
C GLU A 128 22.37 1.94 -7.06
N GLU A 129 22.19 3.24 -7.28
CA GLU A 129 23.24 4.11 -7.83
C GLU A 129 24.45 4.22 -6.89
N SER A 130 24.21 4.32 -5.59
CA SER A 130 25.27 4.29 -4.57
C SER A 130 26.03 2.96 -4.58
N LEU A 131 25.29 1.84 -4.64
CA LEU A 131 25.89 0.50 -4.74
C LEU A 131 26.74 0.37 -6.00
N ARG A 132 26.23 0.77 -7.17
CA ARG A 132 26.98 0.75 -8.44
C ARG A 132 28.26 1.56 -8.37
N THR A 133 28.22 2.73 -7.72
CA THR A 133 29.40 3.57 -7.53
C THR A 133 30.42 2.89 -6.61
N SER A 134 29.96 2.26 -5.53
CA SER A 134 30.80 1.50 -4.61
C SER A 134 31.43 0.28 -5.28
N GLU A 135 30.66 -0.49 -6.05
CA GLU A 135 31.13 -1.64 -6.81
C GLU A 135 32.20 -1.27 -7.82
N ARG A 136 32.05 -0.14 -8.52
CA ARG A 136 33.06 0.36 -9.47
C ARG A 136 34.36 0.68 -8.74
N LYS A 137 34.29 1.42 -7.64
CA LYS A 137 35.48 1.77 -6.83
C LYS A 137 36.16 0.53 -6.28
N LEU A 138 35.37 -0.44 -5.80
CA LEU A 138 35.91 -1.72 -5.31
C LEU A 138 36.71 -2.40 -6.41
N ARG A 139 36.15 -2.54 -7.61
CA ARG A 139 36.83 -3.16 -8.75
C ARG A 139 38.13 -2.45 -9.12
N GLU A 140 38.11 -1.12 -9.22
CA GLU A 140 39.32 -0.32 -9.48
C GLU A 140 40.40 -0.54 -8.41
N THR A 141 40.01 -0.67 -7.14
CA THR A 141 40.98 -0.94 -6.06
C THR A 141 41.51 -2.37 -6.08
N GLU A 142 40.68 -3.34 -6.45
CA GLU A 142 41.10 -4.75 -6.62
C GLU A 142 42.08 -4.90 -7.78
N GLU A 143 41.83 -4.22 -8.90
CA GLU A 143 42.73 -4.19 -10.05
C GLU A 143 44.09 -3.55 -9.69
N LYS A 144 44.09 -2.40 -9.00
CA LYS A 144 45.31 -1.75 -8.50
C LYS A 144 46.08 -2.65 -7.53
N LEU A 145 45.39 -3.35 -6.63
CA LEU A 145 46.01 -4.28 -5.70
C LEU A 145 46.65 -5.46 -6.44
N GLN A 146 45.98 -5.99 -7.45
CA GLN A 146 46.50 -7.09 -8.26
C GLN A 146 47.72 -6.65 -9.08
N LYS A 147 47.70 -5.44 -9.66
CA LYS A 147 48.85 -4.84 -10.34
C LYS A 147 50.02 -4.65 -9.39
N LEU A 148 49.78 -4.11 -8.19
CA LEU A 148 50.82 -3.95 -7.16
C LEU A 148 51.45 -5.30 -6.77
N ARG A 149 50.63 -6.34 -6.53
CA ARG A 149 51.13 -7.69 -6.24
C ARG A 149 52.00 -8.23 -7.37
N THR A 150 51.57 -8.04 -8.61
CA THR A 150 52.33 -8.46 -9.81
C THR A 150 53.65 -7.71 -9.91
N ASN A 151 53.65 -6.39 -9.70
CA ASN A 151 54.84 -5.56 -9.75
C ASN A 151 55.85 -5.93 -8.66
N ILE A 152 55.38 -6.20 -7.43
CA ILE A 152 56.24 -6.69 -6.35
C ILE A 152 56.92 -8.01 -6.74
N VAL A 153 56.17 -8.96 -7.32
CA VAL A 153 56.75 -10.23 -7.79
C VAL A 153 57.79 -9.98 -8.88
N ALA A 154 57.52 -9.11 -9.85
CA ALA A 154 58.47 -8.78 -10.92
C ALA A 154 59.75 -8.12 -10.38
N LEU A 155 59.64 -7.21 -9.40
CA LEU A 155 60.79 -6.62 -8.72
C LEU A 155 61.60 -7.67 -7.95
N LEU A 156 60.94 -8.55 -7.20
CA LEU A 156 61.61 -9.61 -6.46
C LEU A 156 62.32 -10.61 -7.39
N GLN A 157 61.71 -10.97 -8.53
CA GLN A 157 62.35 -11.78 -9.55
C GLN A 157 63.58 -11.08 -10.13
N LYS A 158 63.48 -9.78 -10.44
CA LYS A 158 64.59 -8.99 -10.97
C LYS A 158 65.79 -8.92 -10.02
N VAL A 159 65.53 -8.72 -8.72
CA VAL A 159 66.55 -8.76 -7.67
C VAL A 159 67.18 -10.15 -7.55
N GLN A 160 66.39 -11.21 -7.75
CA GLN A 160 66.87 -12.58 -7.65
C GLN A 160 67.61 -13.08 -8.91
N GLU A 161 67.40 -12.42 -10.06
CA GLU A 161 68.09 -12.68 -11.33
C GLU A 161 69.46 -12.00 -11.46
N ASP A 162 69.97 -11.34 -10.41
CA ASP A 162 71.28 -10.63 -10.38
C ASP A 162 71.47 -9.65 -11.55
N ILE A 163 70.39 -8.95 -11.94
CA ILE A 163 70.50 -7.86 -12.92
C ILE A 163 70.92 -6.58 -12.19
N ASP A 164 72.07 -6.07 -12.58
CA ASP A 164 72.87 -5.04 -11.92
C ASP A 164 72.21 -3.65 -12.00
N ILE A 165 71.15 -3.40 -11.22
CA ILE A 165 70.60 -2.06 -11.02
C ILE A 165 71.60 -1.29 -10.16
N ASN A 166 72.48 -0.54 -10.81
CA ASN A 166 73.65 0.05 -10.17
C ASN A 166 73.43 1.49 -9.70
N THR A 167 72.36 2.14 -10.15
CA THR A 167 72.04 3.53 -9.80
C THR A 167 70.56 3.70 -9.47
N ASP A 168 70.27 4.70 -8.63
CA ASP A 168 68.90 5.06 -8.22
C ASP A 168 68.05 5.47 -9.43
N ASP A 169 68.64 6.20 -10.39
CA ASP A 169 67.97 6.60 -11.63
C ASP A 169 67.51 5.41 -12.50
N GLU A 170 68.27 4.31 -12.52
CA GLU A 170 67.92 3.09 -13.25
C GLU A 170 66.79 2.32 -12.54
N LEU A 171 66.82 2.30 -11.21
CA LEU A 171 65.76 1.70 -10.40
C LEU A 171 64.43 2.45 -10.58
N ASP A 172 64.46 3.78 -10.54
CA ASP A 172 63.28 4.62 -10.73
C ASP A 172 62.69 4.45 -12.14
N ALA A 173 63.52 4.42 -13.18
CA ALA A 173 63.07 4.18 -14.55
C ALA A 173 62.39 2.80 -14.71
N TYR A 174 62.90 1.77 -14.03
CA TYR A 174 62.29 0.43 -14.04
C TYR A 174 60.97 0.38 -13.27
N ILE A 175 60.88 1.04 -12.12
CA ILE A 175 59.64 1.16 -11.35
C ILE A 175 58.58 1.93 -12.16
N GLU A 176 58.97 3.01 -12.83
CA GLU A 176 58.08 3.80 -13.68
C GLU A 176 57.57 2.97 -14.87
N ASP A 177 58.43 2.18 -15.52
CA ASP A 177 58.05 1.25 -16.59
C ASP A 177 57.07 0.16 -16.09
N LEU A 178 57.27 -0.38 -14.88
CA LEU A 178 56.34 -1.34 -14.25
C LEU A 178 54.98 -0.73 -13.89
N ILE A 179 54.93 0.56 -13.57
CA ILE A 179 53.69 1.28 -13.29
C ILE A 179 52.94 1.57 -14.60
N THR A 180 53.66 1.93 -15.66
CA THR A 180 53.09 2.40 -16.93
C THR A 180 52.80 1.30 -17.96
N LYS A 181 53.55 0.18 -18.00
CA LYS A 181 53.30 -0.94 -18.94
C LYS A 181 52.09 -1.81 -18.63
N GLY A 182 51.50 -1.68 -17.44
CA GLY A 182 50.37 -2.50 -17.00
C GLY A 182 48.99 -1.89 -17.20
N ASP A 183 48.81 -0.97 -18.16
CA ASP A 183 47.51 -0.40 -18.58
C ASP A 183 47.07 -0.98 -19.93
#